data_AF-A0A3D6BNP9-F1
#
_entry.id   AF-A0A3D6BNP9-F1
#
_cell.length_a   1.000
_cell.length_b   1.000
_cell.length_c   1.000
_cell.angle_alpha   90.00
_cell.angle_beta   90.00
_cell.angle_gamma   90.00
#
_symmetry.space_group_name_H-M   'P 1'
#
loop_
_entity.id
_entity.type
_entity.pdbx_description
1 polymer ?
#
loop_
_entity_poly.entity_id
_entity_poly.type
_entity_poly.pdbx_seq_one_letter_code
_entity_poly.pdbx_strand_id
1 'polypeptide(L)'
;MLLKQIKTIYHDIFKSYDHPALTHHIKKITELDVYLPYSSTFFCITNTQNLTFEFISKNMTSCIGLDKNSLLKEGMRQFWNRIHPEDVELWLKALNDLMVFTLEEIPIKDRQRMSYTWNYRLLNEAGSYVNIIQNTTPLEFDSDMKPIIGLAHYTVLDPKIKMPITATAKLLNNHNEYETKYFNNFSQKLITNGLSNRERDV
;
A
#
# COMPACT_ATOMS: atom_id res chain seq x y z
N MET A 1 -22.28 -1.17 -5.98
CA MET A 1 -21.98 0.12 -6.64
C MET A 1 -20.59 0.63 -6.25
N LEU A 2 -20.28 0.73 -4.95
CA LEU A 2 -18.97 1.13 -4.41
C LEU A 2 -17.79 0.29 -4.92
N LEU A 3 -17.87 -1.05 -4.88
CA LEU A 3 -16.79 -1.93 -5.36
C LEU A 3 -16.45 -1.72 -6.84
N LYS A 4 -17.46 -1.43 -7.68
CA LYS A 4 -17.26 -1.16 -9.11
C LYS A 4 -16.50 0.17 -9.29
N GLN A 5 -16.81 1.18 -8.49
CA GLN A 5 -16.11 2.46 -8.48
C GLN A 5 -14.67 2.34 -7.98
N ILE A 6 -14.43 1.64 -6.86
CA ILE A 6 -13.07 1.37 -6.36
C ILE A 6 -12.25 0.67 -7.44
N LYS A 7 -12.82 -0.38 -8.06
CA LYS A 7 -12.13 -1.12 -9.12
C LYS A 7 -11.76 -0.21 -10.30
N THR A 8 -12.68 0.62 -10.78
CA THR A 8 -12.40 1.52 -11.91
C THR A 8 -11.31 2.51 -11.55
N ILE A 9 -11.44 3.23 -10.43
CA ILE A 9 -10.46 4.23 -9.99
C ILE A 9 -9.09 3.59 -9.78
N TYR A 10 -9.02 2.46 -9.07
CA TYR A 10 -7.76 1.78 -8.82
C TYR A 10 -7.13 1.28 -10.13
N HIS A 11 -7.93 0.71 -11.04
CA HIS A 11 -7.41 0.28 -12.33
C HIS A 11 -6.88 1.46 -13.14
N ASP A 12 -7.56 2.60 -13.15
CA ASP A 12 -7.12 3.81 -13.84
C ASP A 12 -5.79 4.33 -13.25
N ILE A 13 -5.66 4.30 -11.92
CA ILE A 13 -4.41 4.65 -11.22
C ILE A 13 -3.25 3.73 -11.65
N PHE A 14 -3.47 2.43 -11.84
CA PHE A 14 -2.40 1.43 -12.02
C PHE A 14 -2.26 0.78 -13.42
N LYS A 15 -3.06 1.18 -14.41
CA LYS A 15 -3.01 0.66 -15.79
C LYS A 15 -1.60 0.68 -16.41
N SER A 16 -1.14 -0.44 -16.94
CA SER A 16 0.22 -0.66 -17.49
C SER A 16 0.23 -1.81 -18.52
N TYR A 17 1.30 -1.91 -19.32
CA TYR A 17 1.47 -2.93 -20.36
C TYR A 17 2.86 -3.60 -20.24
N ASP A 18 2.90 -4.93 -20.40
CA ASP A 18 4.08 -5.84 -20.52
C ASP A 18 4.48 -6.69 -19.27
N HIS A 19 5.10 -7.86 -19.49
CA HIS A 19 5.36 -8.92 -18.47
C HIS A 19 6.76 -9.61 -18.58
N PRO A 20 7.81 -9.13 -17.88
CA PRO A 20 9.06 -9.87 -17.67
C PRO A 20 9.12 -10.66 -16.35
N ALA A 21 10.07 -11.60 -16.27
CA ALA A 21 10.12 -12.75 -15.37
C ALA A 21 10.26 -12.45 -13.85
N LEU A 22 9.12 -12.54 -13.16
CA LEU A 22 8.91 -12.23 -11.74
C LEU A 22 9.32 -13.33 -10.74
N THR A 23 9.64 -14.52 -11.24
CA THR A 23 9.60 -15.77 -10.47
C THR A 23 10.68 -15.83 -9.38
N HIS A 24 11.83 -15.19 -9.55
CA HIS A 24 12.94 -15.29 -8.61
C HIS A 24 12.68 -14.53 -7.30
N HIS A 25 12.27 -13.25 -7.39
CA HIS A 25 12.00 -12.43 -6.20
C HIS A 25 10.85 -12.99 -5.37
N ILE A 26 9.74 -13.39 -6.01
CA ILE A 26 8.61 -14.01 -5.30
C ILE A 26 9.05 -15.27 -4.57
N LYS A 27 9.83 -16.13 -5.22
CA LYS A 27 10.30 -17.38 -4.61
C LYS A 27 11.13 -17.09 -3.36
N LYS A 28 12.08 -16.14 -3.42
CA LYS A 28 12.92 -15.77 -2.27
C LYS A 28 12.15 -15.14 -1.12
N ILE A 29 11.19 -14.27 -1.43
CA ILE A 29 10.32 -13.67 -0.41
C ILE A 29 9.42 -14.73 0.23
N THR A 30 8.89 -15.65 -0.56
CA THR A 30 8.11 -16.80 -0.06
C THR A 30 8.94 -17.71 0.84
N GLU A 31 10.20 -18.00 0.46
CA GLU A 31 11.14 -18.76 1.28
C GLU A 31 11.41 -18.06 2.63
N LEU A 32 11.56 -16.72 2.62
CA LEU A 32 11.79 -15.93 3.83
C LEU A 32 10.61 -16.00 4.81
N ASP A 33 9.36 -16.02 4.33
CA ASP A 33 8.16 -16.10 5.17
C ASP A 33 8.18 -17.32 6.11
N VAL A 34 8.79 -18.44 5.68
CA VAL A 34 8.94 -19.65 6.49
C VAL A 34 9.74 -19.36 7.76
N TYR A 35 10.77 -18.52 7.67
CA TYR A 35 11.70 -18.21 8.76
C TYR A 35 11.28 -17.00 9.61
N LEU A 36 10.41 -16.13 9.10
CA LEU A 36 9.94 -14.97 9.88
C LEU A 36 9.07 -15.41 11.07
N PRO A 37 9.22 -14.82 12.26
CA PRO A 37 8.34 -15.09 13.37
C PRO A 37 6.94 -14.50 13.14
N TYR A 38 5.96 -15.03 13.86
CA TYR A 38 4.67 -14.35 13.99
C TYR A 38 4.87 -13.00 14.69
N SER A 39 4.29 -11.95 14.13
CA SER A 39 4.26 -10.60 14.69
C SER A 39 2.96 -9.90 14.30
N SER A 40 2.74 -8.67 14.77
CA SER A 40 1.61 -7.82 14.37
C SER A 40 1.75 -7.22 12.96
N THR A 41 2.58 -7.83 12.12
CA THR A 41 2.82 -7.43 10.75
C THR A 41 2.71 -8.62 9.80
N PHE A 42 2.21 -8.34 8.61
CA PHE A 42 2.17 -9.29 7.50
C PHE A 42 2.51 -8.55 6.21
N PHE A 43 2.86 -9.27 5.17
CA PHE A 43 3.13 -8.70 3.86
C PHE A 43 2.46 -9.49 2.73
N CYS A 44 2.24 -8.81 1.62
CA CYS A 44 1.72 -9.38 0.38
C CYS A 44 2.57 -8.91 -0.79
N ILE A 45 2.75 -9.78 -1.78
CA ILE A 45 3.23 -9.38 -3.11
C ILE A 45 2.00 -9.13 -3.95
N THR A 46 1.83 -7.88 -4.38
CA THR A 46 0.62 -7.40 -5.04
C THR A 46 0.89 -7.17 -6.51
N ASN A 47 0.00 -7.67 -7.36
CA ASN A 47 -0.01 -7.39 -8.80
C ASN A 47 -1.13 -6.40 -9.12
N THR A 48 -0.76 -5.16 -9.43
CA THR A 48 -1.72 -4.07 -9.66
C THR A 48 -2.35 -4.11 -11.04
N GLN A 49 -1.77 -4.85 -11.99
CA GLN A 49 -2.36 -5.08 -13.31
C GLN A 49 -3.58 -5.99 -13.21
N ASN A 50 -3.42 -7.11 -12.50
CA ASN A 50 -4.44 -8.13 -12.37
C ASN A 50 -5.37 -7.93 -11.16
N LEU A 51 -5.01 -7.00 -10.26
CA LEU A 51 -5.69 -6.77 -8.99
C LEU A 51 -5.70 -8.05 -8.12
N THR A 52 -4.61 -8.80 -8.17
CA THR A 52 -4.40 -10.07 -7.47
C THR A 52 -3.21 -9.98 -6.51
N PHE A 53 -3.09 -11.00 -5.67
CA PHE A 53 -1.90 -11.21 -4.85
C PHE A 53 -1.11 -12.38 -5.43
N GLU A 54 0.18 -12.15 -5.70
CA GLU A 54 1.13 -13.22 -6.07
C GLU A 54 1.55 -14.03 -4.85
N PHE A 55 1.53 -13.40 -3.67
CA PHE A 55 1.84 -14.05 -2.40
C PHE A 55 1.18 -13.32 -1.23
N ILE A 56 0.79 -14.06 -0.20
CA ILE A 56 0.33 -13.55 1.10
C ILE A 56 1.06 -14.32 2.19
N SER A 57 1.78 -13.59 3.04
CA SER A 57 2.54 -14.14 4.17
C SER A 57 1.66 -14.90 5.17
N LYS A 58 2.24 -15.87 5.87
CA LYS A 58 1.55 -16.69 6.88
C LYS A 58 0.96 -15.86 8.02
N ASN A 59 1.58 -14.72 8.35
CA ASN A 59 1.17 -13.88 9.47
C ASN A 59 -0.17 -13.18 9.24
N MET A 60 -0.66 -13.10 8.00
CA MET A 60 -1.92 -12.40 7.71
C MET A 60 -3.09 -13.00 8.50
N THR A 61 -3.23 -14.33 8.54
CA THR A 61 -4.29 -14.98 9.30
C THR A 61 -4.15 -14.70 10.79
N SER A 62 -2.94 -14.70 11.33
CA SER A 62 -2.71 -14.35 12.74
C SER A 62 -3.00 -12.88 13.05
N CYS A 63 -2.80 -11.98 12.09
CA CYS A 63 -2.98 -10.54 12.28
C CYS A 63 -4.44 -10.09 12.18
N ILE A 64 -5.20 -10.63 11.21
CA ILE A 64 -6.55 -10.16 10.89
C ILE A 64 -7.61 -11.27 10.84
N GLY A 65 -7.23 -12.51 11.13
CA GLY A 65 -8.14 -13.67 11.22
C GLY A 65 -8.64 -14.21 9.88
N LEU A 66 -8.34 -13.54 8.76
CA LEU A 66 -8.83 -13.95 7.44
C LEU A 66 -8.14 -15.24 6.95
N ASP A 67 -8.82 -15.99 6.09
CA ASP A 67 -8.19 -17.09 5.35
C ASP A 67 -7.42 -16.56 4.14
N LYS A 68 -6.10 -16.82 4.12
CA LYS A 68 -5.23 -16.37 3.02
C LYS A 68 -5.63 -16.96 1.67
N ASN A 69 -6.18 -18.18 1.63
CA ASN A 69 -6.52 -18.84 0.37
C ASN A 69 -7.73 -18.17 -0.29
N SER A 70 -8.70 -17.74 0.52
CA SER A 70 -9.82 -16.90 0.06
C SER A 70 -9.31 -15.59 -0.57
N LEU A 71 -8.36 -14.91 0.07
CA LEU A 71 -7.78 -13.67 -0.47
C LEU A 71 -6.98 -13.88 -1.75
N LEU A 72 -6.20 -14.96 -1.85
CA LEU A 72 -5.47 -15.30 -3.07
C LEU A 72 -6.43 -15.51 -4.25
N LYS A 73 -7.58 -16.14 -3.99
CA LYS A 73 -8.60 -16.43 -5.01
C LYS A 73 -9.40 -15.18 -5.44
N GLU A 74 -9.77 -14.32 -4.50
CA GLU A 74 -10.62 -13.15 -4.75
C GLU A 74 -9.83 -11.87 -5.08
N GLY A 75 -8.52 -11.88 -4.81
CA GLY A 75 -7.62 -10.77 -5.05
C GLY A 75 -7.90 -9.56 -4.15
N MET A 76 -7.47 -8.39 -4.63
CA MET A 76 -7.53 -7.15 -3.86
C MET A 76 -8.96 -6.69 -3.54
N ARG A 77 -9.94 -7.16 -4.32
CA ARG A 77 -11.36 -6.81 -4.15
C ARG A 77 -11.90 -7.22 -2.79
N GLN A 78 -11.47 -8.37 -2.29
CA GLN A 78 -11.88 -8.83 -0.97
C GLN A 78 -11.34 -7.92 0.14
N PHE A 79 -10.10 -7.44 -0.02
CA PHE A 79 -9.49 -6.45 0.87
C PHE A 79 -10.26 -5.13 0.86
N TRP A 80 -10.59 -4.62 -0.33
CA TRP A 80 -11.28 -3.33 -0.48
C TRP A 80 -12.70 -3.34 0.08
N ASN A 81 -13.42 -4.46 -0.04
CA ASN A 81 -14.75 -4.63 0.55
C ASN A 81 -14.74 -4.58 2.09
N ARG A 82 -13.57 -4.72 2.71
CA ARG A 82 -13.39 -4.68 4.15
C ARG A 82 -12.87 -3.32 4.64
N ILE A 83 -12.57 -2.37 3.76
CA ILE A 83 -12.17 -1.01 4.17
C ILE A 83 -13.37 -0.30 4.79
N HIS A 84 -13.15 0.42 5.88
CA HIS A 84 -14.21 1.18 6.54
C HIS A 84 -14.84 2.18 5.57
N PRO A 85 -16.18 2.25 5.44
CA PRO A 85 -16.85 3.07 4.42
C PRO A 85 -16.45 4.54 4.42
N GLU A 86 -16.27 5.14 5.62
CA GLU A 86 -15.83 6.53 5.78
C GLU A 86 -14.38 6.79 5.30
N ASP A 87 -13.54 5.75 5.25
CA ASP A 87 -12.14 5.90 4.87
C ASP A 87 -11.96 5.80 3.35
N VAL A 88 -12.90 5.18 2.63
CA VAL A 88 -12.74 4.82 1.21
C VAL A 88 -12.43 6.04 0.33
N GLU A 89 -13.17 7.14 0.49
CA GLU A 89 -12.97 8.34 -0.33
C GLU A 89 -11.60 8.97 -0.08
N LEU A 90 -11.23 9.17 1.19
CA LEU A 90 -9.96 9.77 1.57
C LEU A 90 -8.78 8.87 1.20
N TRP A 91 -8.93 7.56 1.36
CA TRP A 91 -7.95 6.56 0.97
C TRP A 91 -7.71 6.54 -0.54
N LEU A 92 -8.76 6.55 -1.35
CA LEU A 92 -8.62 6.62 -2.82
C LEU A 92 -7.94 7.93 -3.25
N LYS A 93 -8.31 9.05 -2.62
CA LYS A 93 -7.67 10.34 -2.87
C LYS A 93 -6.18 10.29 -2.50
N ALA A 94 -5.83 9.67 -1.38
CA ALA A 94 -4.45 9.49 -0.96
C ALA A 94 -3.63 8.70 -1.99
N LEU A 95 -4.15 7.57 -2.49
CA LEU A 95 -3.47 6.78 -3.52
C LEU A 95 -3.29 7.55 -4.83
N ASN A 96 -4.32 8.30 -5.24
CA ASN A 96 -4.26 9.13 -6.44
C ASN A 96 -3.20 10.24 -6.31
N ASP A 97 -3.22 10.99 -5.21
CA ASP A 97 -2.28 12.09 -5.00
C ASP A 97 -0.82 11.59 -4.92
N LEU A 98 -0.58 10.40 -4.33
CA LEU A 98 0.73 9.75 -4.37
C LEU A 98 1.18 9.40 -5.79
N MET A 99 0.28 8.87 -6.62
CA MET A 99 0.60 8.52 -8.00
C MET A 99 0.90 9.76 -8.84
N VAL A 100 0.05 10.79 -8.75
CA VAL A 100 0.26 12.08 -9.43
C VAL A 100 1.60 12.67 -9.04
N PHE A 101 1.88 12.79 -7.73
CA PHE A 101 3.17 13.27 -7.23
C PHE A 101 4.35 12.46 -7.79
N THR A 102 4.25 11.14 -7.81
CA THR A 102 5.33 10.27 -8.33
C THR A 102 5.60 10.49 -9.81
N LEU A 103 4.55 10.64 -10.61
CA LEU A 103 4.68 10.79 -12.06
C LEU A 103 5.19 12.19 -12.44
N GLU A 104 4.77 13.23 -11.71
CA GLU A 104 5.10 14.62 -12.01
C GLU A 104 6.43 15.07 -11.39
N GLU A 105 6.73 14.68 -10.15
CA GLU A 105 7.84 15.25 -9.38
C GLU A 105 9.06 14.33 -9.27
N ILE A 106 8.89 13.01 -9.38
CA ILE A 106 9.99 12.05 -9.18
C ILE A 106 10.62 11.67 -10.52
N PRO A 107 11.94 11.92 -10.71
CA PRO A 107 12.65 11.50 -11.91
C PRO A 107 12.56 9.99 -12.12
N ILE A 108 12.40 9.56 -13.37
CA ILE A 108 12.22 8.15 -13.75
C ILE A 108 13.26 7.23 -13.09
N LYS A 109 14.54 7.63 -13.11
CA LYS A 109 15.67 6.88 -12.53
C LYS A 109 15.54 6.62 -11.02
N ASP A 110 14.77 7.44 -10.32
CA ASP A 110 14.64 7.42 -8.86
C ASP A 110 13.34 6.72 -8.41
N ARG A 111 12.38 6.46 -9.33
CA ARG A 111 11.08 5.85 -9.00
C ARG A 111 11.18 4.47 -8.35
N GLN A 112 12.17 3.66 -8.73
CA GLN A 112 12.47 2.36 -8.12
C GLN A 112 12.96 2.44 -6.66
N ARG A 113 13.35 3.63 -6.23
CA ARG A 113 13.89 3.90 -4.89
C ARG A 113 12.83 4.51 -3.95
N MET A 114 11.59 4.62 -4.43
CA MET A 114 10.48 5.18 -3.68
C MET A 114 9.87 4.14 -2.73
N SER A 115 9.40 4.62 -1.59
CA SER A 115 8.58 3.87 -0.65
C SER A 115 7.36 4.71 -0.30
N TYR A 116 6.19 4.09 -0.32
CA TYR A 116 4.92 4.76 -0.09
C TYR A 116 4.28 4.23 1.18
N THR A 117 3.70 5.11 1.99
CA THR A 117 2.99 4.70 3.20
C THR A 117 1.65 5.40 3.28
N TRP A 118 0.59 4.65 3.59
CA TRP A 118 -0.73 5.21 3.89
C TRP A 118 -1.43 4.36 4.95
N ASN A 119 -2.52 4.88 5.51
CA ASN A 119 -3.29 4.17 6.53
C ASN A 119 -4.80 4.20 6.27
N TYR A 120 -5.51 3.21 6.80
CA TYR A 120 -6.97 3.07 6.74
C TYR A 120 -7.45 2.04 7.77
N ARG A 121 -8.75 2.00 8.03
CA ARG A 121 -9.37 0.96 8.86
C ARG A 121 -9.84 -0.23 8.01
N LEU A 122 -9.57 -1.44 8.49
CA LEU A 122 -9.93 -2.70 7.83
C LEU A 122 -10.76 -3.58 8.78
N LEU A 123 -11.86 -4.13 8.28
CA LEU A 123 -12.72 -5.09 8.98
C LEU A 123 -12.03 -6.45 9.03
N ASN A 124 -11.63 -6.87 10.23
CA ASN A 124 -11.06 -8.19 10.48
C ASN A 124 -12.13 -9.29 10.51
N GLU A 125 -11.71 -10.55 10.63
CA GLU A 125 -12.66 -11.68 10.67
C GLU A 125 -13.57 -11.68 11.90
N ALA A 126 -13.13 -11.08 13.00
CA ALA A 126 -13.93 -10.93 14.22
C ALA A 126 -14.99 -9.81 14.13
N GLY A 127 -15.17 -9.18 12.96
CA GLY A 127 -16.15 -8.11 12.75
C GLY A 127 -15.75 -6.77 13.36
N SER A 128 -14.48 -6.58 13.71
CA SER A 128 -13.95 -5.33 14.27
C SER A 128 -13.06 -4.60 13.26
N TYR A 129 -13.16 -3.28 13.20
CA TYR A 129 -12.27 -2.47 12.38
C TYR A 129 -10.95 -2.22 13.10
N VAL A 130 -9.85 -2.72 12.54
CA VAL A 130 -8.48 -2.47 13.02
C VAL A 130 -7.80 -1.40 12.17
N ASN A 131 -6.82 -0.71 12.75
CA ASN A 131 -6.02 0.25 11.99
C ASN A 131 -4.92 -0.48 11.22
N ILE A 132 -4.81 -0.18 9.93
CA ILE A 132 -3.76 -0.68 9.06
C ILE A 132 -2.86 0.49 8.67
N ILE A 133 -1.55 0.32 8.88
CA ILE A 133 -0.53 1.10 8.19
C ILE A 133 0.05 0.21 7.10
N GLN A 134 -0.05 0.66 5.85
CA GLN A 134 0.46 -0.05 4.69
C GLN A 134 1.69 0.68 4.14
N ASN A 135 2.83 0.00 4.10
CA ASN A 135 4.05 0.44 3.44
C ASN A 135 4.24 -0.37 2.15
N THR A 136 4.29 0.29 1.00
CA THR A 136 4.44 -0.38 -0.30
C THR A 136 5.72 0.08 -0.97
N THR A 137 6.52 -0.88 -1.40
CA THR A 137 7.76 -0.65 -2.17
C THR A 137 7.57 -1.28 -3.55
N PRO A 138 7.79 -0.56 -4.65
CA PRO A 138 7.80 -1.15 -5.98
C PRO A 138 8.84 -2.26 -6.08
N LEU A 139 8.48 -3.38 -6.70
CA LEU A 139 9.39 -4.47 -7.06
C LEU A 139 9.66 -4.48 -8.57
N GLU A 140 8.63 -4.23 -9.38
CA GLU A 140 8.74 -4.21 -10.84
C GLU A 140 7.96 -3.04 -11.42
N PHE A 141 8.41 -2.62 -12.60
CA PHE A 141 7.85 -1.52 -13.36
C PHE A 141 7.53 -1.96 -14.79
N ASP A 142 6.55 -1.30 -15.41
CA ASP A 142 6.33 -1.41 -16.84
C ASP A 142 7.35 -0.58 -17.65
N SER A 143 7.20 -0.59 -18.98
CA SER A 143 8.04 0.18 -19.89
C SER A 143 7.98 1.71 -19.67
N ASP A 144 6.90 2.22 -19.06
CA ASP A 144 6.71 3.63 -18.71
C ASP A 144 7.20 3.95 -17.28
N MET A 145 7.88 2.99 -16.63
CA MET A 145 8.38 3.10 -15.26
C MET A 145 7.28 3.39 -14.24
N LYS A 146 6.12 2.77 -14.46
CA LYS A 146 4.99 2.71 -13.53
C LYS A 146 5.04 1.41 -12.71
N PRO A 147 4.87 1.46 -11.37
CA PRO A 147 4.90 0.25 -10.54
C PRO A 147 3.77 -0.72 -10.91
N ILE A 148 4.13 -1.94 -11.33
CA ILE A 148 3.16 -3.00 -11.66
C ILE A 148 3.07 -4.06 -10.58
N ILE A 149 4.16 -4.26 -9.83
CA ILE A 149 4.22 -5.22 -8.73
C ILE A 149 4.87 -4.55 -7.54
N GLY A 150 4.25 -4.71 -6.38
CA GLY A 150 4.68 -4.08 -5.14
C GLY A 150 4.74 -5.07 -3.99
N LEU A 151 5.75 -4.91 -3.15
CA LEU A 151 5.81 -5.55 -1.83
C LEU A 151 5.13 -4.62 -0.83
N ALA A 152 3.95 -5.02 -0.38
CA ALA A 152 3.16 -4.30 0.61
C ALA A 152 3.34 -4.96 1.98
N HIS A 153 3.87 -4.21 2.95
CA HIS A 153 3.88 -4.56 4.36
C HIS A 153 2.71 -3.87 5.05
N TYR A 154 2.06 -4.61 5.94
CA TYR A 154 0.90 -4.17 6.69
C TYR A 154 1.23 -4.31 8.17
N THR A 155 1.12 -3.21 8.89
CA THR A 155 1.17 -3.19 10.35
C THR A 155 -0.25 -3.05 10.89
N VAL A 156 -0.65 -3.98 11.74
CA VAL A 156 -1.97 -3.96 12.39
C VAL A 156 -1.83 -3.31 13.76
N LEU A 157 -2.62 -2.26 13.98
CA LEU A 157 -2.62 -1.49 15.23
C LEU A 157 -3.97 -1.62 15.94
N ASP A 158 -3.95 -1.33 17.24
CA ASP A 158 -5.14 -1.38 18.09
C ASP A 158 -6.24 -0.44 17.56
N PRO A 159 -7.50 -0.91 17.49
CA PRO A 159 -8.64 -0.14 16.97
C PRO A 159 -8.97 1.12 17.78
N LYS A 160 -8.52 1.22 19.04
CA LYS A 160 -8.73 2.39 19.90
C LYS A 160 -7.87 3.57 19.49
N ILE A 161 -6.78 3.35 18.75
CA ILE A 161 -5.94 4.43 18.23
C ILE A 161 -6.73 5.16 17.15
N LYS A 162 -6.92 6.48 17.32
CA LYS A 162 -7.56 7.31 16.30
C LYS A 162 -6.50 7.85 15.35
N MET A 163 -6.57 7.44 14.09
CA MET A 163 -5.62 7.86 13.07
C MET A 163 -6.35 8.65 11.97
N PRO A 164 -5.92 9.87 11.64
CA PRO A 164 -6.34 10.50 10.39
C PRO A 164 -5.81 9.68 9.20
N ILE A 165 -6.50 9.73 8.07
CA ILE A 165 -5.99 9.18 6.81
C ILE A 165 -4.83 10.06 6.35
N THR A 166 -3.65 9.48 6.28
CA THR A 166 -2.43 10.16 5.84
C THR A 166 -1.76 9.35 4.75
N ALA A 167 -0.93 10.03 3.96
CA ALA A 167 -0.09 9.39 2.95
C ALA A 167 1.27 10.07 2.87
N THR A 168 2.30 9.26 2.64
CA THR A 168 3.68 9.73 2.48
C THR A 168 4.38 9.02 1.33
N ALA A 169 5.27 9.74 0.65
CA ALA A 169 6.23 9.17 -0.29
C ALA A 169 7.63 9.52 0.18
N LYS A 170 8.47 8.50 0.33
CA LYS A 170 9.87 8.63 0.75
C LYS A 170 10.79 8.16 -0.37
N LEU A 171 11.86 8.90 -0.62
CA LEU A 171 12.91 8.52 -1.56
C LEU A 171 14.12 8.00 -0.77
N LEU A 172 14.63 6.82 -1.12
CA LEU A 172 15.93 6.36 -0.64
C LEU A 172 17.03 7.17 -1.33
N ASN A 173 17.70 8.05 -0.58
CA ASN A 173 18.71 8.96 -1.11
C ASN A 173 20.05 8.24 -1.39
N ASN A 174 21.05 8.95 -1.95
CA ASN A 174 22.35 8.35 -2.28
C ASN A 174 23.19 7.91 -1.08
N HIS A 175 22.81 8.29 0.14
CA HIS A 175 23.40 7.82 1.39
C HIS A 175 22.66 6.61 1.99
N ASN A 176 21.68 6.05 1.25
CA ASN A 176 20.80 4.97 1.71
C ASN A 176 19.92 5.35 2.90
N GLU A 177 19.47 6.61 2.96
CA GLU A 177 18.54 7.10 3.96
C GLU A 177 17.22 7.52 3.30
N TYR A 178 16.10 7.25 3.95
CA TYR A 178 14.80 7.67 3.44
C TYR A 178 14.53 9.14 3.74
N GLU A 179 14.27 9.92 2.69
CA GLU A 179 13.87 11.33 2.76
C GLU A 179 12.40 11.48 2.40
N THR A 180 11.60 12.16 3.24
CA THR A 180 10.19 12.47 2.95
C THR A 180 10.10 13.50 1.82
N LYS A 181 9.57 13.07 0.66
CA LYS A 181 9.35 13.92 -0.51
C LYS A 181 7.92 14.42 -0.61
N TYR A 182 6.97 13.64 -0.09
CA TYR A 182 5.56 13.99 -0.02
C TYR A 182 4.97 13.56 1.32
N PHE A 183 4.12 14.41 1.89
CA PHE A 183 3.26 14.10 3.02
C PHE A 183 1.94 14.84 2.88
N ASN A 184 0.82 14.17 3.17
CA ASN A 184 -0.46 14.83 3.32
C ASN A 184 -1.37 14.14 4.36
N ASN A 185 -2.21 14.94 5.01
CA ASN A 185 -3.27 14.49 5.91
C ASN A 185 -4.63 14.80 5.26
N PHE A 186 -5.36 13.75 4.91
CA PHE A 186 -6.61 13.81 4.16
C PHE A 186 -7.82 13.97 5.06
N SER A 187 -7.69 13.69 6.37
CA SER A 187 -8.78 13.87 7.34
C SER A 187 -8.90 15.30 7.86
N GLN A 188 -7.89 16.14 7.66
CA GLN A 188 -7.93 17.55 8.04
C GLN A 188 -8.13 18.43 6.81
N LYS A 189 -9.29 19.10 6.72
CA LYS A 189 -9.48 20.20 5.77
C LYS A 189 -8.65 21.40 6.25
N LEU A 190 -7.63 21.78 5.48
CA LEU A 190 -6.99 23.10 5.49
C LEU A 190 -6.26 23.52 6.79
N ILE A 191 -5.12 22.91 7.12
CA ILE A 191 -4.01 23.58 7.85
C ILE A 191 -2.65 23.03 7.35
N THR A 192 -2.33 23.18 6.06
CA THR A 192 -1.01 22.74 5.53
C THR A 192 -0.28 23.81 4.71
N ASN A 193 -0.92 24.96 4.46
CA ASN A 193 -0.24 26.12 3.87
C ASN A 193 0.65 26.76 4.95
N GLY A 194 1.92 26.35 5.02
CA GLY A 194 2.95 27.01 5.82
C GLY A 194 3.93 26.11 6.57
N LEU A 195 3.70 24.79 6.62
CA LEU A 195 4.61 23.86 7.32
C LEU A 195 5.54 23.16 6.34
N SER A 196 6.85 23.22 6.63
CA SER A 196 7.90 22.51 5.90
C SER A 196 7.80 21.00 6.08
N ASN A 197 8.40 20.22 5.18
CA ASN A 197 8.42 18.75 5.29
C ASN A 197 9.01 18.27 6.62
N ARG A 198 10.00 18.99 7.17
CA ARG A 198 10.62 18.70 8.46
C ARG A 198 9.67 18.89 9.64
N GLU A 199 8.84 19.93 9.61
CA GLU A 199 7.87 20.22 10.68
C GLU A 199 6.67 19.26 10.66
N ARG A 200 6.47 18.50 9.59
CA ARG A 200 5.43 17.46 9.49
C ARG A 200 5.90 16.11 10.01
N ASP A 201 7.21 15.90 10.16
CA ASP A 201 7.82 14.64 10.60
C ASP A 201 8.05 14.58 12.13
N VAL A 202 7.86 15.69 12.88
CA VAL A 202 8.01 15.80 14.35
C VAL A 202 6.65 15.83 15.02
#